data_AF-X1NXF1-F1
#
_entry.id   AF-X1NXF1-F1
#
_cell.length_a   1.000
_cell.length_b   1.000
_cell.length_c   1.000
_cell.angle_alpha   90.00
_cell.angle_beta   90.00
_cell.angle_gamma   90.00
#
_symmetry.space_group_name_H-M   'P 1'
#
loop_
_entity.id
_entity.type
_entity.pdbx_description
1 polymer ?
#
loop_
_entity_poly.entity_id
_entity_poly.type
_entity_poly.pdbx_seq_one_letter_code
_entity_poly.pdbx_strand_id
1 'polypeptide(L)'
;AVEWLREQGIILIYYIAATRINGDEKKRSDFYSFYDNRWKEYEDYFGPKPSADPTEWARVISTGEPAIYSTGNHPRQHGICINNPFVRKYVKGAVHIAVDLGAQGIFFDDSPIFCYCRYCDARFRDHLQKGFSSKELNEIFGINSINEVISANFVIERLIKLETPLFVEWRRFRAINY
;
A
#
# COMPACT_ATOMS: atom_id res chain seq x y z
N ALA A 1 13.08 16.80 24.16
CA ALA A 1 12.48 17.54 23.02
C ALA A 1 10.95 17.50 23.07
N VAL A 2 10.32 16.32 23.09
CA VAL A 2 8.86 16.20 23.13
C VAL A 2 8.24 16.72 24.43
N GLU A 3 8.87 16.48 25.58
CA GLU A 3 8.43 17.05 26.86
C GLU A 3 8.47 18.58 26.84
N TRP A 4 9.55 19.16 26.32
CA TRP A 4 9.67 20.61 26.14
C TRP A 4 8.55 21.16 25.24
N LEU A 5 8.26 20.51 24.11
CA LEU A 5 7.13 20.93 23.24
C LEU A 5 5.81 20.93 24.02
N ARG A 6 5.57 19.91 24.84
CA ARG A 6 4.37 19.81 25.67
C ARG A 6 4.29 20.92 26.72
N GLU A 7 5.40 21.25 27.38
CA GLU A 7 5.48 22.36 28.34
C GLU A 7 5.16 23.71 27.70
N GLN A 8 5.50 23.88 26.42
CA GLN A 8 5.15 25.07 25.63
C GLN A 8 3.71 25.04 25.08
N GLY A 9 2.91 24.01 25.38
CA GLY A 9 1.57 23.85 24.83
C GLY A 9 1.53 23.47 23.34
N ILE A 10 2.64 22.95 22.79
CA ILE A 10 2.75 22.53 21.40
C ILE A 10 2.43 21.03 21.28
N ILE A 11 1.64 20.67 20.26
CA ILE A 11 1.28 19.29 19.94
C ILE A 11 2.20 18.78 18.81
N LEU A 12 2.87 17.66 19.04
CA LEU A 12 3.65 16.96 18.03
C LEU A 12 2.77 15.96 17.29
N ILE A 13 2.50 16.24 16.01
CA ILE A 13 1.82 15.33 15.09
C ILE A 13 2.84 14.76 14.12
N TYR A 14 2.99 13.43 14.11
CA TYR A 14 3.86 12.75 13.16
C TYR A 14 3.19 12.61 11.81
N TYR A 15 3.90 12.97 10.76
CA TYR A 15 3.47 12.77 9.38
C TYR A 15 3.99 11.43 8.85
N ILE A 16 3.11 10.60 8.29
CA ILE A 16 3.49 9.35 7.64
C ILE A 16 2.85 9.29 6.25
N ALA A 17 3.68 9.37 5.20
CA ALA A 17 3.27 9.02 3.84
C ALA A 17 3.29 7.50 3.69
N ALA A 18 2.17 6.84 3.95
CA ALA A 18 2.10 5.37 4.01
C ALA A 18 2.16 4.68 2.64
N THR A 19 2.08 5.46 1.55
CA THR A 19 2.02 4.92 0.18
C THR A 19 3.23 5.29 -0.68
N ARG A 20 4.28 5.91 -0.12
CA ARG A 20 5.48 6.30 -0.88
C ARG A 20 6.79 5.96 -0.17
N ILE A 21 7.79 5.65 -0.97
CA ILE A 21 9.20 5.65 -0.58
C ILE A 21 10.02 6.51 -1.55
N ASN A 22 11.02 7.19 -1.02
CA ASN A 22 12.00 7.94 -1.82
C ASN A 22 13.25 7.10 -2.03
N GLY A 23 13.88 7.24 -3.19
CA GLY A 23 15.18 6.66 -3.49
C GLY A 23 15.29 6.15 -4.91
N ASP A 24 16.52 5.98 -5.36
CA ASP A 24 16.87 5.37 -6.65
C ASP A 24 17.29 3.91 -6.41
N GLU A 25 16.56 2.98 -7.01
CA GLU A 25 16.78 1.54 -6.87
C GLU A 25 18.13 1.07 -7.41
N LYS A 26 18.68 1.76 -8.43
CA LYS A 26 19.96 1.40 -9.05
C LYS A 26 21.14 1.95 -8.26
N LYS A 27 21.00 3.18 -7.75
CA LYS A 27 22.01 3.83 -6.91
C LYS A 27 21.93 3.40 -5.44
N ARG A 28 20.86 2.68 -5.07
CA ARG A 28 20.52 2.31 -3.69
C ARG A 28 20.50 3.52 -2.76
N SER A 29 19.91 4.64 -3.18
CA SER A 29 19.83 5.86 -2.37
C SER A 29 18.64 5.85 -1.41
N ASP A 30 18.68 6.74 -0.41
CA ASP A 30 17.56 7.02 0.50
C ASP A 30 16.97 5.77 1.16
N PHE A 31 15.71 5.42 0.86
CA PHE A 31 15.07 4.25 1.45
C PHE A 31 15.81 2.95 1.15
N TYR A 32 16.37 2.82 -0.06
CA TYR A 32 17.14 1.62 -0.42
C TYR A 32 18.45 1.52 0.38
N SER A 33 19.13 2.65 0.64
CA SER A 33 20.32 2.67 1.51
C SER A 33 19.96 2.30 2.95
N PHE A 34 18.84 2.85 3.46
CA PHE A 34 18.31 2.47 4.77
C PHE A 34 18.01 0.96 4.84
N TYR A 35 17.32 0.43 3.83
CA TYR A 35 16.97 -0.97 3.73
C TYR A 35 18.21 -1.87 3.73
N ASP A 36 19.25 -1.49 3.00
CA ASP A 36 20.49 -2.25 2.88
C ASP A 36 21.32 -2.23 4.14
N ASN A 37 21.49 -1.05 4.75
CA ASN A 37 22.54 -0.85 5.73
C ASN A 37 22.02 -0.73 7.16
N ARG A 38 20.77 -0.30 7.35
CA ARG A 38 20.26 0.07 8.68
C ARG A 38 19.04 -0.70 9.15
N TRP A 39 18.47 -1.59 8.34
CA TRP A 39 17.28 -2.35 8.73
C TRP A 39 17.43 -3.06 10.08
N LYS A 40 18.60 -3.68 10.31
CA LYS A 40 18.90 -4.42 11.53
C LYS A 40 18.81 -3.57 12.80
N GLU A 41 19.13 -2.27 12.71
CA GLU A 41 19.04 -1.33 13.83
C GLU A 41 17.59 -1.08 14.28
N TYR A 42 16.61 -1.37 13.42
CA TYR A 42 15.19 -1.15 13.66
C TYR A 42 14.38 -2.46 13.59
N GLU A 43 15.04 -3.60 13.72
CA GLU A 43 14.40 -4.92 13.66
C GLU A 43 13.35 -5.09 14.77
N ASP A 44 13.50 -4.45 15.92
CA ASP A 44 12.49 -4.47 16.99
C ASP A 44 11.16 -3.83 16.56
N TYR A 45 11.21 -2.87 15.63
CA TYR A 45 10.01 -2.18 15.11
C TYR A 45 9.49 -2.83 13.82
N PHE A 46 10.38 -3.13 12.88
CA PHE A 46 10.01 -3.61 11.55
C PHE A 46 10.04 -5.14 11.43
N GLY A 47 10.51 -5.85 12.46
CA GLY A 47 10.86 -7.27 12.44
C GLY A 47 11.95 -7.61 11.42
N PRO A 48 12.20 -8.91 11.16
CA PRO A 48 13.27 -9.34 10.28
C PRO A 48 13.18 -8.72 8.89
N LYS A 49 14.35 -8.42 8.32
CA LYS A 49 14.50 -7.85 6.97
C LYS A 49 13.78 -8.73 5.96
N PRO A 50 12.83 -8.20 5.19
CA PRO A 50 12.19 -8.96 4.12
C PRO A 50 13.20 -9.55 3.14
N SER A 51 12.91 -10.72 2.58
CA SER A 51 13.72 -11.28 1.49
C SER A 51 13.44 -10.58 0.16
N ALA A 52 12.24 -10.01 0.00
CA ALA A 52 11.84 -9.27 -1.19
C ALA A 52 12.44 -7.86 -1.18
N ASP A 53 13.06 -7.46 -2.29
CA ASP A 53 13.63 -6.11 -2.43
C ASP A 53 12.52 -5.04 -2.43
N PRO A 54 12.75 -3.82 -1.92
CA PRO A 54 11.73 -2.76 -1.93
C PRO A 54 11.20 -2.39 -3.32
N THR A 55 11.91 -2.72 -4.40
CA THR A 55 11.38 -2.62 -5.77
C THR A 55 10.12 -3.47 -5.99
N GLU A 56 9.99 -4.59 -5.28
CA GLU A 56 8.80 -5.46 -5.30
C GLU A 56 7.65 -4.95 -4.43
N TRP A 57 7.86 -3.87 -3.68
CA TRP A 57 6.84 -3.29 -2.82
C TRP A 57 5.91 -2.35 -3.58
N ALA A 58 6.27 -2.07 -4.83
CA ALA A 58 5.60 -1.09 -5.65
C ALA A 58 4.11 -1.41 -5.84
N ARG A 59 3.32 -0.35 -5.80
CA ARG A 59 1.98 -0.33 -6.37
C ARG A 59 2.09 -0.59 -7.86
N VAL A 60 1.17 -1.39 -8.39
CA VAL A 60 1.02 -1.64 -9.82
C VAL A 60 -0.13 -0.77 -10.35
N ILE A 61 0.11 0.00 -11.41
CA ILE A 61 -0.92 0.80 -12.08
C ILE A 61 -1.70 -0.06 -13.08
N SER A 62 -2.74 0.52 -13.69
CA SER A 62 -3.64 -0.17 -14.62
C SER A 62 -2.94 -0.78 -15.84
N THR A 63 -1.75 -0.31 -16.20
CA THR A 63 -0.97 -0.86 -17.33
C THR A 63 -0.11 -2.05 -16.94
N GLY A 64 -0.11 -2.47 -15.66
CA GLY A 64 0.77 -3.52 -15.14
C GLY A 64 2.14 -3.00 -14.66
N GLU A 65 2.43 -1.72 -14.89
CA GLU A 65 3.71 -1.11 -14.51
C GLU A 65 3.77 -0.69 -13.03
N PRO A 66 4.96 -0.61 -12.42
CA PRO A 66 5.15 0.03 -11.13
C PRO A 66 4.74 1.51 -11.14
N ALA A 67 4.10 1.96 -10.06
CA ALA A 67 3.78 3.37 -9.87
C ALA A 67 5.03 4.17 -9.49
N ILE A 68 5.53 4.98 -10.42
CA ILE A 68 6.68 5.88 -10.21
C ILE A 68 6.20 7.30 -10.48
N TYR A 69 6.32 8.19 -9.48
CA TYR A 69 5.75 9.55 -9.55
C TYR A 69 6.73 10.61 -10.02
N SER A 70 8.02 10.32 -9.97
CA SER A 70 9.08 11.29 -10.22
C SER A 70 9.58 11.23 -11.65
N THR A 71 9.51 12.37 -12.34
CA THR A 71 10.20 12.67 -13.59
C THR A 71 10.90 14.03 -13.43
N GLY A 72 12.21 14.12 -13.69
CA GLY A 72 12.96 15.39 -13.63
C GLY A 72 13.89 15.53 -12.41
N ASN A 73 13.92 16.72 -11.79
CA ASN A 73 14.91 17.12 -10.76
C ASN A 73 14.57 16.73 -9.31
N HIS A 74 13.49 15.99 -9.07
CA HIS A 74 13.12 15.55 -7.73
C HIS A 74 13.64 14.13 -7.44
N PRO A 75 13.92 13.79 -6.17
CA PRO A 75 14.26 12.41 -5.78
C PRO A 75 13.23 11.43 -6.30
N ARG A 76 13.69 10.26 -6.74
CA ARG A 76 12.82 9.26 -7.33
C ARG A 76 11.82 8.76 -6.28
N GLN A 77 10.54 8.75 -6.61
CA GLN A 77 9.46 8.35 -5.70
C GLN A 77 8.73 7.14 -6.24
N HIS A 78 8.69 6.08 -5.43
CA HIS A 78 7.95 4.87 -5.74
C HIS A 78 6.67 4.82 -4.91
N GLY A 79 5.54 4.63 -5.58
CA GLY A 79 4.30 4.27 -4.90
C GLY A 79 4.41 2.85 -4.38
N ILE A 80 4.11 2.61 -3.11
CA ILE A 80 4.13 1.29 -2.49
C ILE A 80 2.72 0.83 -2.14
N CYS A 81 2.50 -0.48 -2.17
CA CYS A 81 1.19 -1.06 -1.94
C CYS A 81 0.94 -1.32 -0.45
N ILE A 82 -0.04 -0.66 0.15
CA ILE A 82 -0.41 -0.87 1.57
C ILE A 82 -1.03 -2.25 1.86
N ASN A 83 -1.34 -3.02 0.81
CA ASN A 83 -1.77 -4.42 0.92
C ASN A 83 -0.60 -5.41 0.82
N ASN A 84 0.60 -4.95 0.43
CA ASN A 84 1.81 -5.78 0.50
C ASN A 84 2.17 -6.03 1.98
N PRO A 85 2.35 -7.28 2.42
CA PRO A 85 2.64 -7.61 3.82
C PRO A 85 3.92 -6.93 4.35
N PHE A 86 4.94 -6.75 3.51
CA PHE A 86 6.19 -6.10 3.90
C PHE A 86 5.97 -4.60 4.16
N VAL A 87 5.20 -3.95 3.29
CA VAL A 87 4.80 -2.54 3.47
C VAL A 87 3.95 -2.37 4.73
N ARG A 88 2.97 -3.25 4.95
CA ARG A 88 2.13 -3.21 6.17
C ARG A 88 2.98 -3.28 7.43
N LYS A 89 3.98 -4.16 7.45
CA LYS A 89 4.88 -4.34 8.58
C LYS A 89 5.76 -3.10 8.79
N TYR A 90 6.34 -2.56 7.72
CA TYR A 90 7.13 -1.33 7.75
C TYR A 90 6.31 -0.14 8.29
N VAL A 91 5.12 0.11 7.74
CA VAL A 91 4.24 1.22 8.16
C VAL A 91 3.82 1.06 9.63
N LYS A 92 3.49 -0.16 10.08
CA LYS A 92 3.20 -0.44 11.50
C LYS A 92 4.39 -0.15 12.40
N GLY A 93 5.60 -0.53 12.00
CA GLY A 93 6.82 -0.20 12.75
C GLY A 93 7.05 1.31 12.81
N ALA A 94 6.80 2.06 11.73
CA ALA A 94 6.92 3.51 11.73
C ALA A 94 5.91 4.19 12.68
N VAL A 95 4.69 3.64 12.78
CA VAL A 95 3.69 4.05 13.78
C VAL A 95 4.19 3.78 15.19
N HIS A 96 4.73 2.58 15.46
CA HIS A 96 5.27 2.25 16.78
C HIS A 96 6.40 3.20 17.18
N ILE A 97 7.34 3.49 16.27
CA ILE A 97 8.40 4.48 16.51
C ILE A 97 7.80 5.84 16.87
N ALA A 98 6.79 6.31 16.13
CA ALA A 98 6.14 7.59 16.43
C ALA A 98 5.51 7.61 17.83
N VAL A 99 4.82 6.53 18.21
CA VAL A 99 4.21 6.38 19.54
C VAL A 99 5.27 6.39 20.63
N ASP A 100 6.35 5.63 20.48
CA ASP A 100 7.44 5.53 21.46
C ASP A 100 8.22 6.85 21.61
N LEU A 101 8.30 7.64 20.54
CA LEU A 101 8.85 9.00 20.59
C LEU A 101 7.89 10.02 21.24
N GLY A 102 6.68 9.62 21.61
CA GLY A 102 5.72 10.48 22.32
C GLY A 102 4.81 11.31 21.40
N ALA A 103 4.57 10.84 20.17
CA ALA A 103 3.59 11.46 19.28
C ALA A 103 2.23 11.63 19.95
N GLN A 104 1.65 12.83 19.85
CA GLN A 104 0.30 13.12 20.34
C GLN A 104 -0.76 12.93 19.26
N GLY A 105 -0.33 12.79 18.01
CA GLY A 105 -1.16 12.42 16.88
C GLY A 105 -0.30 11.90 15.73
N ILE A 106 -0.93 11.17 14.82
CA ILE A 106 -0.30 10.72 13.58
C ILE A 106 -1.22 11.12 12.44
N PHE A 107 -0.70 11.90 11.51
CA PHE A 107 -1.35 12.21 10.25
C PHE A 107 -0.86 11.24 9.18
N PHE A 108 -1.77 10.36 8.74
CA PHE A 108 -1.54 9.47 7.62
C PHE A 108 -1.87 10.19 6.33
N ASP A 109 -0.85 10.43 5.52
CA ASP A 109 -0.99 11.08 4.22
C ASP A 109 -0.84 10.08 3.07
N ASP A 110 -1.24 10.57 1.89
CA ASP A 110 -1.59 9.83 0.69
C ASP A 110 -2.81 8.94 0.91
N SER A 111 -3.98 9.51 0.57
CA SER A 111 -5.20 8.72 0.42
C SER A 111 -4.91 7.49 -0.43
N PRO A 112 -5.46 6.33 -0.07
CA PRO A 112 -5.10 5.09 -0.70
C PRO A 112 -5.25 5.12 -2.23
N ILE A 113 -4.13 4.88 -2.92
CA ILE A 113 -4.06 5.00 -4.36
C ILE A 113 -4.21 3.61 -4.99
N PHE A 114 -5.06 3.50 -6.01
CA PHE A 114 -5.47 2.23 -6.60
C PHE A 114 -4.28 1.39 -7.07
N CYS A 115 -4.26 0.12 -6.66
CA CYS A 115 -3.20 -0.83 -7.00
C CYS A 115 -3.80 -2.09 -7.60
N TYR A 116 -3.17 -2.61 -8.65
CA TYR A 116 -3.59 -3.81 -9.38
C TYR A 116 -2.62 -4.98 -9.17
N CYS A 117 -1.89 -5.00 -8.05
CA CYS A 117 -0.91 -6.04 -7.77
C CYS A 117 -1.55 -7.33 -7.23
N ARG A 118 -0.77 -8.41 -7.20
CA ARG A 118 -1.22 -9.72 -6.68
C ARG A 118 -1.80 -9.69 -5.26
N TYR A 119 -1.30 -8.81 -4.39
CA TYR A 119 -1.81 -8.71 -3.01
C TYR A 119 -3.21 -8.08 -2.96
N CYS A 120 -3.46 -7.12 -3.86
CA CYS A 120 -4.77 -6.51 -4.02
C CYS A 120 -5.79 -7.50 -4.60
N ASP A 121 -5.39 -8.26 -5.62
CA ASP A 121 -6.21 -9.33 -6.18
C ASP A 121 -6.55 -10.37 -5.11
N ALA A 122 -5.56 -10.82 -4.34
CA ALA A 122 -5.76 -11.81 -3.28
C ALA A 122 -6.78 -11.32 -2.24
N ARG A 123 -6.69 -10.06 -1.79
CA ARG A 123 -7.66 -9.50 -0.85
C ARG A 123 -9.05 -9.32 -1.45
N PHE A 124 -9.14 -8.99 -2.74
CA PHE A 124 -10.44 -8.86 -3.40
C PHE A 124 -11.10 -10.24 -3.59
N ARG A 125 -10.32 -11.26 -3.95
CA ARG A 125 -10.79 -12.65 -4.00
C ARG A 125 -11.30 -13.12 -2.63
N ASP A 126 -10.53 -12.85 -1.57
CA ASP A 126 -10.93 -13.17 -0.19
C ASP A 126 -12.23 -12.44 0.22
N HIS A 127 -12.39 -11.17 -0.15
CA HIS A 127 -13.64 -10.42 0.06
C HIS A 127 -14.83 -11.09 -0.63
N LEU A 128 -14.67 -11.46 -1.90
CA LEU A 128 -15.73 -12.13 -2.67
C LEU A 128 -16.09 -13.50 -2.05
N GLN A 129 -15.11 -14.30 -1.64
CA GLN A 129 -15.35 -15.61 -1.04
C GLN A 129 -16.01 -15.54 0.33
N LYS A 130 -15.77 -14.47 1.09
CA LYS A 130 -16.40 -14.24 2.40
C LYS A 130 -17.81 -13.66 2.28
N GLY A 131 -18.05 -12.86 1.25
CA GLY A 131 -19.32 -12.15 1.05
C GLY A 131 -20.37 -12.94 0.29
N PHE A 132 -19.96 -13.93 -0.52
CA PHE A 132 -20.86 -14.60 -1.47
C PHE A 132 -20.60 -16.11 -1.52
N SER A 133 -21.68 -16.89 -1.62
CA SER A 133 -21.62 -18.31 -1.91
C SER A 133 -21.13 -18.57 -3.34
N SER A 134 -20.64 -19.79 -3.63
CA SER A 134 -20.25 -20.17 -4.99
C SER A 134 -21.36 -19.99 -6.02
N LYS A 135 -22.62 -20.19 -5.61
CA LYS A 135 -23.79 -19.97 -6.46
C LYS A 135 -23.96 -18.48 -6.78
N GLU A 136 -23.90 -17.60 -5.78
CA GLU A 136 -23.99 -16.15 -5.98
C GLU A 136 -22.81 -15.60 -6.79
N LEU A 137 -21.60 -16.14 -6.59
CA LEU A 137 -20.43 -15.77 -7.40
C LEU A 137 -20.67 -16.01 -8.89
N ASN A 138 -21.27 -17.15 -9.24
CA ASN A 138 -21.63 -17.46 -10.60
C ASN A 138 -22.82 -16.59 -11.09
N GLU A 139 -23.92 -16.54 -10.34
CA GLU A 139 -25.16 -15.90 -10.79
C GLU A 139 -25.07 -14.37 -10.88
N ILE A 140 -24.35 -13.70 -9.97
CA ILE A 140 -24.24 -12.24 -9.91
C ILE A 140 -23.06 -11.74 -10.74
N PHE A 141 -21.91 -12.41 -10.63
CA PHE A 141 -20.65 -11.92 -11.18
C PHE A 141 -20.15 -12.71 -12.40
N GLY A 142 -20.76 -13.86 -12.72
CA GLY A 142 -20.28 -14.74 -13.78
C GLY A 142 -18.97 -15.45 -13.44
N ILE A 143 -18.61 -15.57 -12.15
CA ILE A 143 -17.35 -16.16 -11.71
C ILE A 143 -17.53 -17.66 -11.51
N ASN A 144 -16.84 -18.47 -12.32
CA ASN A 144 -16.79 -19.93 -12.14
C ASN A 144 -15.62 -20.34 -11.24
N SER A 145 -14.52 -19.59 -11.31
CA SER A 145 -13.35 -19.81 -10.48
C SER A 145 -12.84 -18.48 -9.92
N ILE A 146 -12.65 -18.41 -8.61
CA ILE A 146 -12.19 -17.19 -7.95
C ILE A 146 -10.83 -16.70 -8.47
N ASN A 147 -10.00 -17.62 -8.98
CA ASN A 147 -8.68 -17.30 -9.51
C ASN A 147 -8.74 -16.51 -10.83
N GLU A 148 -9.89 -16.50 -11.52
CA GLU A 148 -10.12 -15.71 -12.73
C GLU A 148 -10.27 -14.21 -12.43
N VAL A 149 -10.56 -13.86 -11.17
CA VAL A 149 -10.73 -12.46 -10.76
C VAL A 149 -9.37 -11.78 -10.69
N ILE A 150 -9.08 -10.92 -11.66
CA ILE A 150 -7.84 -10.13 -11.76
C ILE A 150 -8.23 -8.67 -11.93
N SER A 151 -7.84 -7.81 -10.97
CA SER A 151 -8.29 -6.43 -10.96
C SER A 151 -7.76 -5.60 -12.13
N ALA A 152 -6.62 -5.99 -12.72
CA ALA A 152 -6.06 -5.33 -13.89
C ALA A 152 -6.98 -5.40 -15.12
N ASN A 153 -7.87 -6.40 -15.20
CA ASN A 153 -8.82 -6.50 -16.30
C ASN A 153 -9.84 -5.36 -16.30
N PHE A 154 -10.21 -4.87 -15.11
CA PHE A 154 -11.18 -3.77 -14.89
C PHE A 154 -10.79 -2.42 -15.49
N VAL A 155 -9.58 -2.33 -16.05
CA VAL A 155 -9.10 -1.15 -16.75
C VAL A 155 -9.90 -0.92 -18.01
N ILE A 156 -10.27 -1.99 -18.73
CA ILE A 156 -11.10 -1.88 -19.93
C ILE A 156 -12.47 -1.33 -19.54
N GLU A 157 -13.14 -1.97 -18.57
CA GLU A 157 -14.45 -1.57 -18.05
C GLU A 157 -14.44 -0.11 -17.60
N ARG A 158 -13.39 0.33 -16.90
CA ARG A 158 -13.21 1.72 -16.51
C ARG A 158 -13.12 2.67 -17.71
N LEU A 159 -12.32 2.32 -18.72
CA LEU A 159 -12.09 3.18 -19.90
C LEU A 159 -13.34 3.30 -20.77
N ILE A 160 -14.10 2.21 -20.92
CA ILE A 160 -15.35 2.20 -21.70
C ILE A 160 -16.59 2.58 -20.87
N LYS A 161 -16.42 2.90 -19.58
CA LYS A 161 -17.50 3.20 -18.61
C LYS A 161 -18.55 2.09 -18.51
N LEU A 162 -18.13 0.83 -18.63
CA LEU A 162 -18.99 -0.34 -18.43
C LEU A 162 -19.08 -0.66 -16.95
N GLU A 163 -20.30 -0.79 -16.43
CA GLU A 163 -20.55 -1.14 -15.04
C GLU A 163 -21.05 -2.59 -14.93
N THR A 164 -20.11 -3.54 -14.99
CA THR A 164 -20.42 -4.93 -14.64
C THR A 164 -20.62 -5.06 -13.13
N PRO A 165 -21.46 -6.00 -12.64
CA PRO A 165 -21.63 -6.22 -11.20
C PRO A 165 -20.30 -6.42 -10.47
N LEU A 166 -19.36 -7.15 -11.10
CA LEU A 166 -18.04 -7.41 -10.53
C LEU A 166 -17.18 -6.14 -10.44
N PHE A 167 -17.23 -5.29 -11.47
CA PHE A 167 -16.53 -4.00 -11.45
C PHE A 167 -17.10 -3.06 -10.38
N VAL A 168 -18.43 -3.01 -10.23
CA VAL A 168 -19.09 -2.22 -9.18
C VAL A 168 -18.65 -2.70 -7.79
N GLU A 169 -18.62 -4.02 -7.58
CA GLU A 169 -18.19 -4.59 -6.31
C GLU A 169 -16.71 -4.31 -6.03
N TRP A 170 -15.85 -4.39 -7.05
CA TRP A 170 -14.46 -3.99 -6.92
C TRP A 170 -14.31 -2.51 -6.53
N ARG A 171 -15.11 -1.60 -7.09
CA ARG A 171 -15.12 -0.18 -6.69
C ARG A 171 -15.50 0.02 -5.22
N ARG A 172 -16.47 -0.74 -4.72
CA ARG A 172 -16.87 -0.70 -3.30
C ARG A 172 -15.76 -1.24 -2.41
N PHE A 173 -15.25 -2.41 -2.73
CA PHE A 173 -14.14 -3.05 -2.02
C PHE A 173 -12.95 -2.11 -1.90
N ARG A 174 -12.55 -1.47 -3.01
CA ARG A 174 -11.34 -0.64 -3.02
C ARG A 174 -11.46 0.69 -2.30
N ALA A 175 -12.68 1.18 -2.04
CA ALA A 175 -12.87 2.41 -1.29
C ALA A 175 -12.59 2.26 0.21
N ILE A 176 -12.61 1.01 0.72
CA ILE A 176 -12.49 0.71 2.16
C ILE A 176 -11.31 -0.24 2.49
N ASN A 177 -10.69 -0.86 1.49
CA ASN A 177 -9.59 -1.84 1.65
C ASN A 177 -8.25 -1.38 1.09
N TYR A 178 -8.19 -0.13 0.68
CA TYR A 178 -6.95 0.58 0.40
C TYR A 178 -6.83 1.62 1.50
#